data_AF-A0A2W6BVV7-F1
#
_entry.id   AF-A0A2W6BVV7-F1
#
_cell.length_a   1.000
_cell.length_b   1.000
_cell.length_c   1.000
_cell.angle_alpha   90.00
_cell.angle_beta   90.00
_cell.angle_gamma   90.00
#
_symmetry.space_group_name_H-M   'P 1'
#
loop_
_entity.id
_entity.type
_entity.pdbx_description
1 polymer ?
#
loop_
_entity_poly.entity_id
_entity_poly.type
_entity_poly.pdbx_seq_one_letter_code
_entity_poly.pdbx_strand_id
1 'polypeptide(L)' 'MSNQAITYLVGTCLGVLALAAFGALVLVPAISSYQRPLERVAVVILSLFVLAALVGVGVLLGALIVFEWPRFF' A
#
# COMPACT_ATOMS: atom_id res chain seq x y z
N MET A 1 -26.90 3.54 -7.47
CA MET A 1 -25.70 2.98 -6.77
C MET A 1 -25.72 3.47 -5.34
N SER A 2 -25.47 2.64 -4.33
CA SER A 2 -25.42 3.10 -2.93
C SER A 2 -24.05 3.70 -2.60
N ASN A 3 -23.98 4.61 -1.63
CA ASN A 3 -22.72 5.21 -1.17
C ASN A 3 -21.72 4.13 -0.68
N GLN A 4 -22.22 3.06 -0.07
CA GLN A 4 -21.40 1.91 0.32
C GLN A 4 -20.82 1.17 -0.89
N ALA A 5 -21.62 0.94 -1.94
CA ALA A 5 -21.16 0.28 -3.14
C ALA A 5 -20.05 1.08 -3.86
N ILE A 6 -20.19 2.41 -3.90
CA ILE A 6 -19.16 3.30 -4.44
C ILE A 6 -17.88 3.20 -3.60
N THR A 7 -18.01 3.25 -2.27
CA THR A 7 -16.86 3.17 -1.34
C THR A 7 -16.08 1.87 -1.53
N TYR A 8 -16.77 0.74 -1.60
CA TYR A 8 -16.11 -0.55 -1.81
C TYR A 8 -15.47 -0.68 -3.19
N LEU A 9 -16.12 -0.17 -4.23
CA LEU A 9 -15.55 -0.16 -5.58
C LEU A 9 -14.26 0.66 -5.63
N VAL A 10 -14.31 1.90 -5.14
CA VAL A 10 -13.16 2.80 -5.09
C VAL A 10 -12.05 2.21 -4.24
N GLY A 11 -12.36 1.73 -3.04
CA GLY A 11 -11.38 1.11 -2.15
C GLY A 11 -10.69 -0.11 -2.77
N THR A 12 -11.45 -0.97 -3.46
CA THR A 12 -10.89 -2.15 -4.12
C THR A 12 -9.99 -1.75 -5.29
N CYS A 13 -10.43 -0.82 -6.15
CA CYS A 13 -9.63 -0.34 -7.27
C CYS A 13 -8.33 0.32 -6.80
N LEU A 14 -8.39 1.21 -5.80
CA LEU A 14 -7.21 1.86 -5.24
C LEU A 14 -6.27 0.85 -4.58
N GLY A 15 -6.80 -0.13 -3.85
CA GLY A 15 -5.99 -1.20 -3.25
C GLY A 15 -5.23 -2.02 -4.29
N VAL A 16 -5.91 -2.47 -5.35
CA VAL A 16 -5.28 -3.24 -6.43
C VAL A 16 -4.23 -2.40 -7.17
N LEU A 17 -4.54 -1.15 -7.50
CA LEU A 17 -3.60 -0.26 -8.18
C LEU A 17 -2.39 0.07 -7.31
N ALA A 18 -2.57 0.27 -6.00
CA ALA A 18 -1.47 0.49 -5.06
C ALA A 18 -0.56 -0.74 -4.95
N LEU A 19 -1.13 -1.95 -4.88
CA LEU A 19 -0.36 -3.20 -4.87
C LEU A 19 0.40 -3.41 -6.19
N ALA A 20 -0.24 -3.13 -7.33
CA ALA A 20 0.41 -3.19 -8.63
C ALA A 20 1.56 -2.18 -8.74
N ALA A 21 1.35 -0.95 -8.26
CA ALA A 21 2.38 0.09 -8.21
C ALA A 21 3.54 -0.31 -7.30
N PHE A 22 3.28 -0.86 -6.11
CA PHE A 22 4.32 -1.39 -5.24
C PHE A 22 5.12 -2.51 -5.92
N GLY A 23 4.43 -3.45 -6.57
CA GLY A 23 5.07 -4.51 -7.34
C GLY A 23 6.00 -3.97 -8.42
N ALA A 24 5.49 -3.07 -9.27
CA ALA A 24 6.22 -2.55 -10.42
C ALA A 24 7.34 -1.57 -10.04
N LEU A 25 7.10 -0.67 -9.09
CA LEU A 25 7.99 0.45 -8.78
C LEU A 25 8.95 0.19 -7.62
N VAL A 26 8.65 -0.79 -6.75
CA VAL A 26 9.48 -1.11 -5.59
C VAL A 26 10.03 -2.52 -5.69
N LEU A 27 9.15 -3.52 -5.80
CA LEU A 27 9.55 -4.91 -5.66
C LEU A 27 10.37 -5.41 -6.87
N VAL A 28 9.91 -5.16 -8.09
CA VAL A 28 10.62 -5.53 -9.32
C VAL A 28 12.04 -4.95 -9.40
N PRO A 29 12.27 -3.63 -9.22
CA PRO A 29 13.63 -3.08 -9.24
C PRO A 29 14.48 -3.53 -8.06
N ALA A 30 13.88 -3.76 -6.88
CA ALA A 30 14.60 -4.30 -5.74
C ALA A 30 15.12 -5.71 -6.04
N ILE A 31 14.28 -6.60 -6.57
CA ILE A 31 14.68 -7.98 -6.91
C ILE A 31 15.71 -8.01 -8.05
N SER A 32 15.55 -7.15 -9.07
CA SER A 32 16.45 -7.13 -10.24
C SER A 32 17.87 -6.68 -9.92
N SER A 33 18.06 -5.95 -8.82
CA SER A 33 19.36 -5.48 -8.34
C SER A 33 20.24 -6.60 -7.78
N TYR A 34 19.66 -7.74 -7.39
CA TYR A 34 20.40 -8.86 -6.78
C TYR A 34 20.51 -10.05 -7.74
N GLN A 35 21.72 -10.63 -7.80
CA GLN A 35 22.01 -11.78 -8.66
C GLN A 35 21.81 -13.11 -7.94
N ARG A 36 22.00 -13.16 -6.61
CA ARG A 36 21.87 -14.42 -5.85
C ARG A 36 20.41 -14.67 -5.44
N PRO A 37 19.90 -15.90 -5.61
CA PRO A 37 18.50 -16.21 -5.29
C PRO A 37 18.18 -16.06 -3.80
N LEU A 38 19.13 -16.38 -2.91
CA LEU A 38 18.95 -16.20 -1.46
C LEU A 38 18.83 -14.72 -1.06
N GLU A 39 19.59 -13.83 -1.72
CA GLU A 39 19.51 -12.38 -1.47
C GLU A 39 18.15 -11.83 -1.94
N ARG A 40 17.60 -12.34 -3.05
CA ARG A 40 16.27 -11.96 -3.53
C ARG A 40 15.18 -12.28 -2.52
N VAL A 41 15.26 -13.41 -1.82
CA VAL A 41 14.29 -13.77 -0.75
C VAL A 41 14.34 -12.75 0.38
N ALA A 42 15.55 -12.41 0.85
CA ALA A 42 15.72 -11.41 1.91
C ALA A 42 15.17 -10.04 1.48
N VAL A 43 15.38 -9.65 0.21
CA VAL A 43 14.88 -8.40 -0.35
C VAL A 43 13.36 -8.37 -0.42
N VAL A 44 12.72 -9.46 -0.84
CA VAL A 44 11.25 -9.55 -0.81
C VAL A 44 10.72 -9.34 0.61
N ILE A 45 11.34 -9.98 1.61
CA ILE A 45 10.96 -9.80 3.02
C ILE A 45 11.12 -8.33 3.45
N LEU A 46 12.25 -7.70 3.12
CA LEU A 46 12.48 -6.28 3.41
C LEU A 46 11.48 -5.37 2.70
N SER A 47 11.13 -5.66 1.45
CA SER A 47 10.11 -4.93 0.71
C SER A 47 8.72 -5.07 1.36
N LEU A 48 8.39 -6.21 1.96
CA LEU A 48 7.14 -6.34 2.72
C LEU A 48 7.09 -5.42 3.95
N PHE A 49 8.22 -5.17 4.62
CA PHE A 49 8.27 -4.14 5.67
C PHE A 49 8.02 -2.73 5.13
N VAL A 50 8.54 -2.41 3.94
CA VAL A 50 8.25 -1.15 3.26
C VAL A 50 6.76 -1.04 2.93
N LEU A 51 6.15 -2.11 2.41
CA LEU A 51 4.72 -2.15 2.15
C LEU A 51 3.91 -1.94 3.43
N ALA A 52 4.28 -2.61 4.52
CA ALA A 52 3.64 -2.44 5.82
C ALA A 52 3.76 -1.01 6.34
N ALA A 53 4.91 -0.35 6.14
CA ALA A 53 5.08 1.06 6.49
C ALA A 53 4.19 1.98 5.65
N LEU A 54 4.12 1.77 4.32
CA LEU A 54 3.24 2.56 3.43
C LEU A 54 1.77 2.39 3.80
N VAL A 55 1.33 1.16 4.05
CA VAL A 55 -0.03 0.86 4.53
C VAL A 55 -0.27 1.52 5.88
N GLY A 56 0.66 1.39 6.83
CA GLY A 56 0.56 1.98 8.16
C GLY A 56 0.42 3.50 8.11
N VAL A 57 1.24 4.19 7.31
CA VAL A 57 1.13 5.65 7.11
C VAL A 57 -0.22 6.00 6.49
N GLY A 58 -0.67 5.27 5.46
CA GLY A 58 -1.98 5.50 4.84
C GLY A 58 -3.14 5.33 5.82
N VAL A 59 -3.10 4.30 6.66
CA VAL A 59 -4.10 4.05 7.71
C VAL A 59 -4.07 5.15 8.76
N LEU A 60 -2.90 5.58 9.23
CA LEU A 60 -2.76 6.65 10.21
C LEU A 60 -3.30 7.98 9.69
N LEU A 61 -2.97 8.34 8.44
CA LEU A 61 -3.49 9.55 7.79
C LEU A 61 -5.01 9.48 7.60
N GLY A 62 -5.53 8.34 7.15
CA GLY A 62 -6.97 8.13 7.01
C GLY A 62 -7.70 8.23 8.36
N ALA A 63 -7.16 7.60 9.41
CA ALA A 63 -7.71 7.67 10.76
C ALA A 63 -7.67 9.10 11.31
N LEU A 64 -6.60 9.85 11.07
CA LEU A 64 -6.48 11.25 11.46
C LEU A 64 -7.57 12.10 10.78
N ILE A 65 -7.81 11.92 9.48
CA ILE A 65 -8.88 12.64 8.77
C ILE A 65 -10.24 12.35 9.39
N VAL A 66 -10.54 11.07 9.68
CA VAL A 66 -11.83 10.68 10.29
C VAL A 66 -11.96 11.25 11.71
N PHE A 67 -10.89 11.22 12.49
CA PHE A 67 -10.88 11.75 13.86
C PHE A 67 -11.11 13.27 13.90
N GLU A 68 -10.48 14.01 12.99
CA GLU A 68 -10.57 15.47 12.93
C GLU A 68 -11.84 15.97 12.22
N TRP A 69 -12.55 15.10 11.51
CA TRP A 69 -13.74 15.45 10.72
C TRP A 69 -14.80 16.24 11.53
N PRO A 70 -15.22 15.82 12.73
CA PRO A 70 -16.23 16.53 13.51
C PRO A 70 -15.78 17.91 14.02
N ARG A 71 -14.47 18.19 14.02
CA ARG A 71 -13.92 19.49 14.40
C ARG A 71 -14.00 20.50 13.26
N PHE A 72 -13.93 20.02 12.02
CA PHE A 72 -13.90 20.86 10.82
C PHE A 72 -15.26 20.95 10.09
N PHE A 73 -16.15 19.97 10.28
CA PHE A 73 -17.47 19.88 9.66
C PHE A 73 -18.52 19.44 10.69
#